data_AF-A0A7S2Q911-F1
#
_entry.id   AF-A0A7S2Q911-F1
#
_cell.length_a   1.000
_cell.length_b   1.000
_cell.length_c   1.000
_cell.angle_alpha   90.00
_cell.angle_beta   90.00
_cell.angle_gamma   90.00
#
_symmetry.space_group_name_H-M   'P 1'
#
loop_
_entity.id
_entity.type
_entity.pdbx_description
1 polymer ?
#
loop_
_entity_poly.entity_id
_entity_poly.type
_entity_poly.pdbx_seq_one_letter_code
_entity_poly.pdbx_strand_id
1 'polypeptide(L)'
;LRAKANDSSAAWPWSSSSSAGASAGGPKYQASCYGHAGATGCASSSGSGGRCVCTDGCMGADGNCYTQSQNKVLASGFTIKNARWPTYKMYVQRMSVFGQMKTTSFSGAYNMGQDAFTLYELPGKLNGETMYFLASDKWPEYVFAIEATGGTAFSLWGGYSVSLATQHEPWSLKDVMLRVCSARKMGHPDAIMIGSSVPSGGSTIWAYIHRGSYLVYGYWYPEQLIESKIQSKILPSGSTSAGSGDAAASAIQSTPGDGGFWIPEP
;
A
#
# COMPACT_ATOMS: atom_id res chain seq x y z
N LEU A 1 -11.26 4.12 -10.43
CA LEU A 1 -11.17 2.78 -11.06
C LEU A 1 -12.58 2.32 -11.41
N ARG A 2 -13.13 2.71 -12.57
CA ARG A 2 -14.26 1.97 -13.13
C ARG A 2 -13.64 0.89 -14.02
N ALA A 3 -13.19 -0.20 -13.40
CA ALA A 3 -12.81 -1.37 -14.16
C ALA A 3 -14.09 -1.92 -14.80
N LYS A 4 -14.15 -1.95 -16.14
CA LYS A 4 -15.05 -2.88 -16.82
C LYS A 4 -14.53 -4.27 -16.45
N ALA A 5 -15.27 -4.99 -15.62
CA ALA A 5 -15.04 -6.42 -15.44
C ALA A 5 -15.26 -7.08 -16.80
N ASN A 6 -14.18 -7.30 -17.54
CA ASN A 6 -14.20 -8.17 -18.70
C ASN A 6 -14.09 -9.60 -18.17
N ASP A 7 -15.22 -10.31 -18.17
CA ASP A 7 -15.32 -11.76 -18.01
C ASP A 7 -14.66 -12.47 -19.20
N SER A 8 -13.34 -12.41 -19.27
CA SER A 8 -12.55 -13.27 -20.15
C SER A 8 -11.49 -13.97 -19.32
N SER A 9 -11.97 -14.83 -18.42
CA SER A 9 -11.17 -15.84 -17.75
C SER A 9 -10.70 -16.88 -18.76
N ALA A 10 -9.56 -16.62 -19.39
CA ALA A 10 -8.68 -17.70 -19.84
C ALA A 10 -8.14 -18.37 -18.56
N ALA A 11 -8.90 -19.32 -18.05
CA ALA A 11 -8.56 -20.12 -16.89
C ALA A 11 -7.31 -20.93 -17.21
N TRP A 12 -6.15 -20.46 -16.76
CA TRP A 12 -4.98 -21.31 -16.62
C TRP A 12 -5.27 -22.32 -15.51
N PRO A 13 -5.02 -23.62 -15.71
CA PRO A 13 -5.27 -24.64 -14.70
C PRO A 13 -4.18 -24.54 -13.61
N TRP A 14 -4.30 -23.54 -12.75
CA TRP A 14 -3.58 -23.53 -11.49
C TRP A 14 -4.45 -24.33 -10.53
N SER A 15 -3.92 -25.48 -10.13
CA SER A 15 -4.44 -26.36 -9.10
C SER A 15 -5.10 -25.54 -7.99
N SER A 16 -6.38 -25.81 -7.76
CA SER A 16 -7.12 -25.45 -6.56
C SER A 16 -6.21 -25.58 -5.34
N SER A 17 -5.75 -24.45 -4.81
CA SER A 17 -5.22 -24.39 -3.46
C SER A 17 -6.35 -24.86 -2.57
N SER A 18 -6.22 -26.10 -2.12
CA SER A 18 -7.00 -26.68 -1.05
C SER A 18 -6.99 -25.67 0.10
N SER A 19 -8.12 -25.01 0.30
CA SER A 19 -8.46 -24.36 1.57
C SER A 19 -8.52 -25.47 2.62
N ALA A 20 -7.36 -25.88 3.11
CA ALA A 20 -7.25 -26.76 4.26
C ALA A 20 -8.11 -26.13 5.37
N GLY A 21 -9.11 -26.89 5.82
CA GLY A 21 -10.24 -26.40 6.59
C GLY A 21 -9.82 -25.40 7.65
N ALA A 22 -10.19 -24.14 7.43
CA ALA A 22 -10.23 -23.16 8.49
C ALA A 22 -11.21 -23.72 9.53
N SER A 23 -10.68 -24.15 10.67
CA SER A 23 -11.47 -24.43 11.86
C SER A 23 -12.42 -23.25 12.06
N ALA A 24 -13.72 -23.56 12.13
CA ALA A 24 -14.75 -22.57 12.40
C ALA A 24 -14.40 -21.86 13.73
N GLY A 25 -13.88 -20.64 13.67
CA GLY A 25 -13.55 -19.81 14.84
C GLY A 25 -12.10 -19.33 14.99
N GLY A 26 -11.19 -19.59 14.02
CA GLY A 26 -9.83 -19.07 14.06
C GLY A 26 -9.69 -17.64 13.47
N PRO A 27 -8.74 -16.82 13.96
CA PRO A 27 -8.39 -15.55 13.32
C PRO A 27 -8.06 -15.72 11.86
N LYS A 28 -8.59 -14.82 11.03
CA LYS A 28 -8.31 -14.79 9.61
C LYS A 28 -7.08 -13.91 9.32
N TYR A 29 -6.13 -14.44 8.57
CA TYR A 29 -4.85 -13.77 8.26
C TYR A 29 -4.65 -13.62 6.75
N GLN A 30 -5.71 -13.24 6.04
CA GLN A 30 -5.70 -13.08 4.58
C GLN A 30 -6.09 -11.64 4.21
N ALA A 31 -5.66 -11.15 3.05
CA ALA A 31 -6.09 -9.82 2.62
C ALA A 31 -7.61 -9.75 2.37
N SER A 32 -8.20 -10.86 1.94
CA SER A 32 -9.65 -11.02 1.81
C SER A 32 -10.37 -10.91 3.16
N CYS A 33 -9.70 -11.16 4.28
CA CYS A 33 -10.22 -10.90 5.62
C CYS A 33 -9.10 -11.00 6.64
N TYR A 34 -8.72 -9.87 7.23
CA TYR A 34 -7.69 -9.80 8.26
C TYR A 34 -8.33 -9.51 9.60
N GLY A 35 -8.11 -10.37 10.58
CA GLY A 35 -8.78 -10.36 11.87
C GLY A 35 -7.93 -9.80 13.00
N HIS A 36 -6.71 -9.31 12.76
CA HIS A 36 -5.79 -8.87 13.81
C HIS A 36 -5.59 -7.35 13.77
N ALA A 37 -5.80 -6.61 14.86
CA ALA A 37 -5.54 -5.17 14.88
C ALA A 37 -4.15 -4.79 15.39
N GLY A 38 -3.48 -5.67 16.13
CA GLY A 38 -2.25 -5.36 16.88
C GLY A 38 -2.42 -5.46 18.39
N ALA A 39 -1.42 -5.00 19.13
CA ALA A 39 -1.40 -5.01 20.61
C ALA A 39 -2.14 -3.82 21.25
N THR A 40 -2.53 -2.79 20.48
CA THR A 40 -3.18 -1.58 21.01
C THR A 40 -4.34 -1.15 20.09
N GLY A 41 -5.44 -0.66 20.69
CA GLY A 41 -6.52 0.02 19.94
C GLY A 41 -7.83 -0.73 19.72
N CYS A 42 -8.13 -1.80 20.47
CA CYS A 42 -9.46 -2.40 20.45
C CYS A 42 -10.51 -1.49 21.07
N ALA A 43 -11.57 -1.19 20.34
CA ALA A 43 -12.77 -0.62 20.94
C ALA A 43 -13.69 -1.68 21.56
N SER A 44 -13.64 -2.96 21.13
CA SER A 44 -14.65 -3.95 21.53
C SER A 44 -14.22 -5.43 21.66
N SER A 45 -12.98 -5.84 21.34
CA SER A 45 -12.56 -7.26 21.41
C SER A 45 -11.41 -7.51 22.39
N SER A 46 -11.63 -8.34 23.41
CA SER A 46 -10.61 -8.75 24.39
C SER A 46 -10.00 -10.09 23.98
N GLY A 47 -8.89 -10.09 23.23
CA GLY A 47 -8.13 -11.31 22.99
C GLY A 47 -7.21 -11.66 24.17
N SER A 48 -6.97 -12.95 24.39
CA SER A 48 -5.99 -13.43 25.38
C SER A 48 -4.59 -12.93 25.02
N GLY A 49 -3.89 -12.31 25.98
CA GLY A 49 -2.52 -11.80 25.78
C GLY A 49 -2.42 -10.38 25.23
N GLY A 50 -3.48 -9.55 25.36
CA GLY A 50 -3.44 -8.14 24.98
C GLY A 50 -3.48 -7.89 23.46
N ARG A 51 -3.83 -8.92 22.68
CA ARG A 51 -3.96 -8.83 21.23
C ARG A 51 -5.43 -8.63 20.84
N CYS A 52 -5.63 -7.80 19.84
CA CYS A 52 -6.94 -7.48 19.29
C CYS A 52 -7.27 -8.39 18.11
N VAL A 53 -8.20 -9.34 18.31
CA VAL A 53 -8.53 -10.35 17.31
C VAL A 53 -10.04 -10.48 17.13
N CYS A 54 -10.51 -10.41 15.88
CA CYS A 54 -11.86 -10.80 15.51
C CYS A 54 -11.97 -12.31 15.38
N THR A 55 -12.77 -12.93 16.25
CA THR A 55 -13.15 -14.34 16.15
C THR A 55 -14.09 -14.56 14.97
N ASP A 56 -15.01 -13.62 14.79
CA ASP A 56 -16.02 -13.65 13.76
C ASP A 56 -15.90 -12.39 12.88
N GLY A 57 -15.66 -12.63 11.59
CA GLY A 57 -15.57 -11.58 10.59
C GLY A 57 -14.18 -10.96 10.40
N CYS A 58 -14.13 -9.71 9.95
CA CYS A 58 -12.89 -9.00 9.57
C CYS A 58 -12.69 -7.74 10.41
N MET A 59 -11.43 -7.44 10.72
CA MET A 59 -11.03 -6.18 11.33
C MET A 59 -11.15 -5.04 10.30
N GLY A 60 -11.83 -3.97 10.67
CA GLY A 60 -11.90 -2.75 9.88
C GLY A 60 -10.74 -1.80 10.14
N ALA A 61 -10.57 -0.83 9.26
CA ALA A 61 -9.55 0.21 9.32
C ALA A 61 -9.58 1.03 10.62
N ASP A 62 -10.74 1.07 11.27
CA ASP A 62 -10.98 1.72 12.57
C ASP A 62 -10.64 0.83 13.78
N GLY A 63 -10.20 -0.42 13.55
CA GLY A 63 -9.91 -1.40 14.59
C GLY A 63 -11.15 -2.10 15.16
N ASN A 64 -12.33 -1.94 14.55
CA ASN A 64 -13.55 -2.64 14.94
C ASN A 64 -13.71 -3.97 14.21
N CYS A 65 -14.36 -4.95 14.85
CA CYS A 65 -14.74 -6.20 14.19
C CYS A 65 -16.07 -6.04 13.44
N TYR A 66 -16.04 -6.37 12.14
CA TYR A 66 -17.20 -6.36 11.25
C TYR A 66 -17.63 -7.78 10.95
N THR A 67 -18.94 -8.05 11.02
CA THR A 67 -19.53 -9.39 10.81
C THR A 67 -19.40 -9.91 9.38
N GLN A 68 -19.00 -9.08 8.43
CA GLN A 68 -18.78 -9.51 7.06
C GLN A 68 -17.69 -10.58 6.99
N SER A 69 -17.91 -11.57 6.11
CA SER A 69 -16.98 -12.68 5.97
C SER A 69 -15.69 -12.32 5.24
N GLN A 70 -15.74 -11.27 4.40
CA GLN A 70 -14.66 -10.81 3.53
C GLN A 70 -14.69 -9.28 3.33
N ASN A 71 -13.53 -8.70 3.05
CA ASN A 71 -13.31 -7.35 2.57
C ASN A 71 -13.80 -7.20 1.12
N LYS A 72 -14.19 -5.99 0.73
CA LYS A 72 -14.77 -5.72 -0.58
C LYS A 72 -13.67 -5.61 -1.64
N VAL A 73 -13.72 -6.43 -2.68
CA VAL A 73 -12.81 -6.36 -3.83
C VAL A 73 -13.19 -5.17 -4.72
N LEU A 74 -12.23 -4.28 -4.99
CA LEU A 74 -12.42 -3.13 -5.90
C LEU A 74 -11.84 -3.37 -7.29
N ALA A 75 -10.74 -4.11 -7.36
CA ALA A 75 -10.07 -4.53 -8.59
C ALA A 75 -9.23 -5.77 -8.30
N SER A 76 -9.08 -6.65 -9.28
CA SER A 76 -8.31 -7.91 -9.19
C SER A 76 -7.60 -8.18 -10.51
N GLY A 77 -6.50 -8.93 -10.49
CA GLY A 77 -5.77 -9.30 -11.71
C GLY A 77 -4.97 -8.17 -12.34
N PHE A 78 -4.92 -6.99 -11.72
CA PHE A 78 -4.32 -5.81 -12.34
C PHE A 78 -2.83 -5.71 -12.02
N THR A 79 -2.08 -5.07 -12.93
CA THR A 79 -0.68 -4.70 -12.72
C THR A 79 -0.55 -3.21 -12.39
N ILE A 80 0.58 -2.83 -11.78
CA ILE A 80 0.82 -1.44 -11.37
C ILE A 80 2.10 -0.94 -12.01
N LYS A 81 1.98 -0.09 -13.04
CA LYS A 81 3.11 0.54 -13.73
C LYS A 81 3.51 1.84 -13.08
N ASN A 82 4.78 2.21 -13.18
CA ASN A 82 5.22 3.54 -12.79
C ASN A 82 4.91 4.56 -13.89
N ALA A 83 4.31 5.71 -13.55
CA ALA A 83 3.93 6.70 -14.55
C ALA A 83 5.15 7.33 -15.25
N ARG A 84 6.27 7.51 -14.54
CA ARG A 84 7.52 8.04 -15.10
C ARG A 84 8.24 7.04 -15.99
N TRP A 85 8.17 5.76 -15.63
CA TRP A 85 8.78 4.65 -16.36
C TRP A 85 7.75 3.58 -16.70
N PRO A 86 6.86 3.81 -17.68
CA PRO A 86 5.70 2.95 -17.94
C PRO A 86 6.05 1.52 -18.37
N THR A 87 7.28 1.27 -18.79
CA THR A 87 7.77 -0.08 -19.08
C THR A 87 8.01 -0.90 -17.81
N TYR A 88 8.10 -0.26 -16.65
CA TYR A 88 8.38 -0.90 -15.37
C TYR A 88 7.12 -0.99 -14.53
N LYS A 89 6.82 -2.20 -14.06
CA LYS A 89 5.70 -2.50 -13.17
C LYS A 89 6.18 -3.11 -11.87
N MET A 90 5.46 -2.80 -10.81
CA MET A 90 5.67 -3.33 -9.47
C MET A 90 5.42 -4.83 -9.45
N TYR A 91 6.24 -5.58 -8.71
CA TYR A 91 6.04 -7.01 -8.48
C TYR A 91 6.59 -7.44 -7.12
N VAL A 92 6.05 -8.55 -6.61
CA VAL A 92 6.48 -9.19 -5.37
C VAL A 92 7.65 -10.15 -5.65
N GLN A 93 8.77 -9.99 -4.95
CA GLN A 93 9.91 -10.91 -5.05
C GLN A 93 9.85 -11.97 -3.95
N ARG A 94 9.53 -13.23 -4.31
CA ARG A 94 9.48 -14.35 -3.33
C ARG A 94 10.80 -14.59 -2.61
N MET A 95 11.90 -14.60 -3.36
CA MET A 95 13.24 -14.89 -2.85
C MET A 95 13.99 -13.58 -2.64
N SER A 96 13.52 -12.76 -1.71
CA SER A 96 14.20 -11.54 -1.27
C SER A 96 14.48 -11.67 0.22
N VAL A 97 15.73 -11.49 0.63
CA VAL A 97 16.14 -11.54 2.06
C VAL A 97 15.32 -10.58 2.91
N PHE A 98 14.86 -9.48 2.32
CA PHE A 98 14.14 -8.42 3.02
C PHE A 98 12.69 -8.25 2.55
N GLY A 99 12.20 -9.05 1.59
CA GLY A 99 10.84 -8.89 1.05
C GLY A 99 10.58 -7.57 0.32
N GLN A 100 11.60 -6.75 0.05
CA GLN A 100 11.40 -5.44 -0.59
C GLN A 100 10.84 -5.59 -2.01
N MET A 101 9.83 -4.78 -2.31
CA MET A 101 9.16 -4.72 -3.59
C MET A 101 10.09 -4.19 -4.66
N LYS A 102 9.93 -4.72 -5.87
CA LYS A 102 10.75 -4.34 -7.02
C LYS A 102 9.90 -3.99 -8.21
N THR A 103 10.56 -3.49 -9.23
CA THR A 103 9.98 -3.30 -10.55
C THR A 103 10.69 -4.15 -11.59
N THR A 104 9.93 -4.54 -12.60
CA THR A 104 10.40 -5.34 -13.73
C THR A 104 9.78 -4.80 -15.01
N SER A 105 10.50 -4.95 -16.12
CA SER A 105 9.98 -4.71 -17.47
C SER A 105 9.56 -5.99 -18.19
N PHE A 106 9.68 -7.15 -17.53
CA PHE A 106 9.26 -8.42 -18.12
C PHE A 106 7.74 -8.51 -18.27
N SER A 107 7.26 -9.19 -19.31
CA SER A 107 5.83 -9.46 -19.45
C SER A 107 5.34 -10.38 -18.32
N GLY A 108 4.03 -10.35 -18.03
CA GLY A 108 3.45 -11.14 -16.93
C GLY A 108 3.71 -12.64 -17.05
N ALA A 109 3.77 -13.17 -18.28
CA ALA A 109 4.10 -14.57 -18.55
C ALA A 109 5.52 -14.94 -18.07
N TYR A 110 6.52 -14.10 -18.39
CA TYR A 110 7.89 -14.30 -17.91
C TYR A 110 8.06 -14.02 -16.41
N ASN A 111 7.23 -13.13 -15.86
CA ASN A 111 7.23 -12.82 -14.44
C ASN A 111 6.41 -13.82 -13.60
N MET A 112 5.79 -14.82 -14.25
CA MET A 112 4.97 -15.86 -13.61
C MET A 112 3.88 -15.28 -12.68
N GLY A 113 3.25 -14.16 -13.06
CA GLY A 113 2.15 -13.51 -12.32
C GLY A 113 2.55 -12.82 -11.01
N GLN A 114 3.84 -12.56 -10.76
CA GLN A 114 4.30 -11.88 -9.52
C GLN A 114 3.94 -10.40 -9.45
N ASP A 115 3.45 -9.85 -10.56
CA ASP A 115 3.06 -8.46 -10.82
C ASP A 115 1.55 -8.25 -10.83
N ALA A 116 0.76 -9.29 -10.54
CA ALA A 116 -0.69 -9.20 -10.45
C ALA A 116 -1.14 -8.99 -9.00
N PHE A 117 -2.09 -8.06 -8.82
CA PHE A 117 -2.59 -7.64 -7.53
C PHE A 117 -4.11 -7.56 -7.46
N THR A 118 -4.62 -7.68 -6.24
CA THR A 118 -6.01 -7.42 -5.88
C THR A 118 -6.07 -6.31 -4.83
N LEU A 119 -6.96 -5.34 -5.05
CA LEU A 119 -7.21 -4.22 -4.15
C LEU A 119 -8.48 -4.48 -3.34
N TYR A 120 -8.34 -4.59 -2.03
CA TYR A 120 -9.43 -4.76 -1.09
C TYR A 120 -9.71 -3.44 -0.36
N GLU A 121 -10.97 -3.04 -0.28
CA GLU A 121 -11.46 -1.98 0.59
C GLU A 121 -11.74 -2.58 1.98
N LEU A 122 -11.12 -1.99 3.01
CA LEU A 122 -11.35 -2.38 4.40
C LEU A 122 -12.64 -1.74 4.93
N PRO A 123 -13.42 -2.43 5.79
CA PRO A 123 -14.57 -1.81 6.43
C PRO A 123 -14.13 -0.73 7.42
N GLY A 124 -15.04 0.17 7.78
CA GLY A 124 -14.72 1.28 8.67
C GLY A 124 -13.83 2.34 8.00
N LYS A 125 -13.39 3.30 8.80
CA LYS A 125 -12.56 4.42 8.34
C LYS A 125 -11.55 4.80 9.39
N LEU A 126 -10.32 5.07 8.98
CA LEU A 126 -9.32 5.65 9.86
C LEU A 126 -9.22 7.14 9.59
N ASN A 127 -9.45 7.97 10.61
CA ASN A 127 -9.41 9.44 10.50
C ASN A 127 -10.32 10.00 9.38
N GLY A 128 -11.48 9.35 9.16
CA GLY A 128 -12.43 9.74 8.11
C GLY A 128 -12.11 9.20 6.71
N GLU A 129 -11.03 8.43 6.56
CA GLU A 129 -10.53 7.94 5.29
C GLU A 129 -10.72 6.44 5.12
N THR A 130 -10.99 6.03 3.88
CA THR A 130 -11.06 4.63 3.49
C THR A 130 -9.64 4.09 3.33
N MET A 131 -9.39 2.92 3.94
CA MET A 131 -8.12 2.22 3.87
C MET A 131 -8.23 0.95 3.04
N TYR A 132 -7.10 0.49 2.51
CA TYR A 132 -7.06 -0.60 1.54
C TYR A 132 -5.99 -1.63 1.87
N PHE A 133 -6.16 -2.86 1.39
CA PHE A 133 -5.04 -3.78 1.18
C PHE A 133 -4.75 -3.92 -0.30
N LEU A 134 -3.47 -3.95 -0.64
CA LEU A 134 -3.00 -4.34 -1.96
C LEU A 134 -2.32 -5.70 -1.85
N ALA A 135 -3.06 -6.75 -2.21
CA ALA A 135 -2.64 -8.14 -2.05
C ALA A 135 -1.99 -8.67 -3.34
N SER A 136 -1.06 -9.61 -3.19
CA SER A 136 -0.54 -10.36 -4.33
C SER A 136 -1.56 -11.42 -4.77
N ASP A 137 -1.83 -11.51 -6.08
CA ASP A 137 -2.70 -12.58 -6.60
C ASP A 137 -2.00 -13.94 -6.56
N LYS A 138 -0.67 -13.94 -6.72
CA LYS A 138 0.14 -15.17 -6.68
C LYS A 138 0.30 -15.72 -5.26
N TRP A 139 0.38 -14.83 -4.27
CA TRP A 139 0.53 -15.19 -2.86
C TRP A 139 -0.50 -14.42 -2.03
N PRO A 140 -1.75 -14.94 -1.90
CA PRO A 140 -2.89 -14.23 -1.31
C PRO A 140 -2.70 -13.78 0.15
N GLU A 141 -1.75 -14.39 0.85
CA GLU A 141 -1.35 -14.03 2.21
C GLU A 141 -0.37 -12.85 2.27
N TYR A 142 0.17 -12.39 1.14
CA TYR A 142 1.08 -11.26 1.07
C TYR A 142 0.39 -9.98 0.64
N VAL A 143 0.69 -8.90 1.35
CA VAL A 143 0.24 -7.54 1.02
C VAL A 143 1.41 -6.58 0.89
N PHE A 144 1.19 -5.50 0.15
CA PHE A 144 2.10 -4.37 0.09
C PHE A 144 2.01 -3.55 1.38
N ALA A 145 3.16 -3.27 2.00
CA ALA A 145 3.32 -2.38 3.14
C ALA A 145 4.46 -1.38 2.89
N ILE A 146 4.46 -0.26 3.60
CA ILE A 146 5.57 0.71 3.55
C ILE A 146 6.16 0.82 4.95
N GLU A 147 7.42 0.42 5.09
CA GLU A 147 8.09 0.28 6.38
C GLU A 147 9.42 1.01 6.41
N ALA A 148 9.90 1.29 7.63
CA ALA A 148 11.21 1.89 7.82
C ALA A 148 12.29 0.90 7.34
N THR A 149 13.29 1.40 6.62
CA THR A 149 14.43 0.59 6.22
C THR A 149 15.38 0.43 7.41
N GLY A 150 16.05 -0.71 7.52
CA GLY A 150 17.03 -0.99 8.59
C GLY A 150 18.33 -0.17 8.51
N GLY A 151 18.31 1.05 7.98
CA GLY A 151 19.45 1.96 7.95
C GLY A 151 20.47 1.76 6.81
N THR A 152 20.22 0.84 5.88
CA THR A 152 21.16 0.53 4.77
C THR A 152 20.68 0.98 3.40
N ALA A 153 19.50 1.61 3.31
CA ALA A 153 18.91 2.00 2.03
C ALA A 153 19.03 3.51 1.78
N PHE A 154 19.08 3.88 0.49
CA PHE A 154 19.03 5.27 -0.01
C PHE A 154 17.75 6.05 0.38
N SER A 155 16.80 5.41 1.07
CA SER A 155 15.62 6.04 1.66
C SER A 155 15.36 5.46 3.05
N LEU A 156 14.81 6.30 3.93
CA LEU A 156 14.35 5.89 5.27
C LEU A 156 13.18 4.90 5.20
N TRP A 157 12.44 4.86 4.09
CA TRP A 157 11.28 3.99 3.92
C TRP A 157 11.38 3.13 2.65
N GLY A 158 10.90 1.90 2.74
CA GLY A 158 10.85 0.91 1.66
C GLY A 158 9.44 0.39 1.45
N GLY A 159 9.10 0.02 0.21
CA GLY A 159 7.90 -0.78 -0.05
C GLY A 159 8.22 -2.26 0.08
N TYR A 160 7.45 -3.01 0.85
CA TYR A 160 7.69 -4.41 1.18
C TYR A 160 6.48 -5.28 0.88
N SER A 161 6.73 -6.53 0.51
CA SER A 161 5.73 -7.59 0.50
C SER A 161 5.78 -8.31 1.84
N VAL A 162 4.71 -8.21 2.61
CA VAL A 162 4.65 -8.77 3.97
C VAL A 162 3.57 -9.84 4.05
N SER A 163 3.90 -10.98 4.67
CA SER A 163 2.95 -12.05 4.91
C SER A 163 2.10 -11.74 6.13
N LEU A 164 0.78 -11.69 5.93
CA LEU A 164 -0.22 -11.56 6.98
C LEU A 164 -0.31 -12.83 7.85
N ALA A 165 0.10 -13.98 7.32
CA ALA A 165 0.02 -15.28 7.98
C ALA A 165 1.18 -15.55 8.97
N THR A 166 2.16 -14.65 9.08
CA THR A 166 3.29 -14.82 10.02
C THR A 166 2.80 -14.74 11.46
N GLN A 167 2.77 -15.89 12.14
CA GLN A 167 2.14 -16.03 13.47
C GLN A 167 2.99 -15.53 14.64
N HIS A 168 4.32 -15.44 14.47
CA HIS A 168 5.20 -15.09 15.58
C HIS A 168 4.99 -13.63 16.02
N GLU A 169 4.78 -12.74 15.05
CA GLU A 169 4.44 -11.34 15.23
C GLU A 169 3.47 -10.92 14.12
N PRO A 170 2.16 -11.15 14.29
CA PRO A 170 1.18 -10.68 13.33
C PRO A 170 1.27 -9.15 13.24
N TRP A 171 1.32 -8.65 12.02
CA TRP A 171 1.38 -7.23 11.73
C TRP A 171 0.28 -6.46 12.46
N SER A 172 0.59 -5.25 12.91
CA SER A 172 -0.46 -4.31 13.30
C SER A 172 -1.26 -3.97 12.05
N LEU A 173 -2.58 -3.86 12.16
CA LEU A 173 -3.40 -3.49 11.00
C LEU A 173 -2.94 -2.15 10.40
N LYS A 174 -2.46 -1.24 11.25
CA LYS A 174 -2.00 0.09 10.83
C LYS A 174 -0.76 0.06 9.93
N ASP A 175 0.04 -0.99 10.04
CA ASP A 175 1.32 -1.11 9.34
C ASP A 175 1.12 -1.67 7.92
N VAL A 176 0.04 -2.42 7.71
CA VAL A 176 -0.25 -3.14 6.46
C VAL A 176 -1.41 -2.56 5.64
N MET A 177 -2.12 -1.57 6.17
CA MET A 177 -3.17 -0.85 5.46
C MET A 177 -2.60 0.32 4.65
N LEU A 178 -3.25 0.63 3.53
CA LEU A 178 -2.78 1.63 2.57
C LEU A 178 -3.82 2.72 2.36
N ARG A 179 -3.35 3.92 2.09
CA ARG A 179 -4.10 5.00 1.44
C ARG A 179 -3.90 4.91 -0.07
N VAL A 180 -4.98 5.04 -0.83
CA VAL A 180 -4.94 5.14 -2.29
C VAL A 180 -5.63 6.43 -2.71
N CYS A 181 -4.89 7.31 -3.37
CA CYS A 181 -5.39 8.60 -3.84
C CYS A 181 -5.30 8.72 -5.36
N SER A 182 -6.29 9.37 -5.98
CA SER A 182 -6.20 9.70 -7.41
C SER A 182 -5.23 10.87 -7.62
N ALA A 183 -4.33 10.72 -8.59
CA ALA A 183 -3.40 11.78 -9.00
C ALA A 183 -4.00 12.74 -10.05
N ARG A 184 -5.31 12.66 -10.32
CA ARG A 184 -5.99 13.47 -11.35
C ARG A 184 -5.82 14.97 -11.13
N LYS A 185 -5.93 15.42 -9.87
CA LYS A 185 -5.74 16.85 -9.52
C LYS A 185 -4.29 17.31 -9.68
N MET A 186 -3.35 16.38 -9.83
CA MET A 186 -1.92 16.65 -10.02
C MET A 186 -1.51 16.57 -11.50
N GLY A 187 -2.47 16.46 -12.42
CA GLY A 187 -2.20 16.37 -13.87
C GLY A 187 -2.04 14.95 -14.41
N HIS A 188 -2.27 13.92 -13.59
CA HIS A 188 -2.17 12.52 -13.99
C HIS A 188 -3.54 11.82 -13.87
N PRO A 189 -4.41 11.95 -14.90
CA PRO A 189 -5.83 11.54 -14.82
C PRO A 189 -6.05 10.03 -14.58
N ASP A 190 -5.07 9.22 -14.97
CA ASP A 190 -5.11 7.75 -14.94
C ASP A 190 -4.18 7.16 -13.87
N ALA A 191 -3.46 8.02 -13.13
CA ALA A 191 -2.55 7.56 -12.10
C ALA A 191 -3.14 7.68 -10.69
N ILE A 192 -2.58 6.88 -9.80
CA ILE A 192 -2.84 6.85 -8.37
C ILE A 192 -1.54 7.06 -7.61
N MET A 193 -1.68 7.41 -6.33
CA MET A 193 -0.63 7.36 -5.33
C MET A 193 -1.00 6.30 -4.31
N ILE A 194 -0.01 5.52 -3.87
CA ILE A 194 -0.16 4.46 -2.87
C ILE A 194 0.70 4.88 -1.67
N GLY A 195 0.11 4.96 -0.48
CA GLY A 195 0.83 5.40 0.70
C GLY A 195 0.42 4.69 1.98
N SER A 196 1.20 4.86 3.03
CA SER A 196 0.92 4.36 4.38
C SER A 196 0.90 5.53 5.36
N SER A 197 -0.02 5.47 6.33
CA SER A 197 -0.17 6.48 7.37
C SER A 197 0.84 6.27 8.49
N VAL A 198 1.59 7.32 8.86
CA VAL A 198 2.51 7.24 9.99
C VAL A 198 1.71 7.41 11.29
N PRO A 199 1.89 6.53 12.30
CA PRO A 199 1.11 6.57 13.54
C PRO A 199 1.17 7.90 14.31
N SER A 200 2.27 8.66 14.20
CA SER A 200 2.60 9.76 15.12
C SER A 200 2.43 11.17 14.55
N GLY A 201 1.92 11.37 13.34
CA GLY A 201 1.93 12.73 12.75
C GLY A 201 0.96 13.04 11.63
N GLY A 202 -0.06 12.20 11.40
CA GLY A 202 -1.04 12.40 10.30
C GLY A 202 -0.44 12.32 8.89
N SER A 203 0.88 12.25 8.80
CA SER A 203 1.63 12.23 7.57
C SER A 203 1.49 10.91 6.84
N THR A 204 1.61 10.96 5.52
CA THR A 204 1.62 9.77 4.66
C THR A 204 2.96 9.62 3.98
N ILE A 205 3.47 8.40 4.04
CA ILE A 205 4.63 7.98 3.26
C ILE A 205 4.10 7.41 1.96
N TRP A 206 4.54 7.96 0.83
CA TRP A 206 4.09 7.56 -0.49
C TRP A 206 5.10 6.66 -1.17
N ALA A 207 4.62 5.64 -1.87
CA ALA A 207 5.45 4.73 -2.64
C ALA A 207 6.00 5.41 -3.90
N TYR A 208 7.28 5.22 -4.20
CA TYR A 208 7.93 5.72 -5.41
C TYR A 208 9.10 4.83 -5.86
N ILE A 209 9.63 5.14 -7.03
CA ILE A 209 10.86 4.55 -7.57
C ILE A 209 11.92 5.64 -7.71
N HIS A 210 13.13 5.35 -7.26
CA HIS A 210 14.30 6.18 -7.52
C HIS A 210 14.84 5.98 -8.94
N ARG A 211 15.33 7.05 -9.57
CA ARG A 211 16.05 6.96 -10.84
C ARG A 211 17.25 6.01 -10.69
N GLY A 212 17.35 5.02 -11.58
CA GLY A 212 18.46 4.06 -11.58
C GLY A 212 18.34 2.95 -10.52
N SER A 213 17.22 2.87 -9.80
CA SER A 213 16.90 1.76 -8.91
C SER A 213 15.70 0.98 -9.45
N TYR A 214 15.67 -0.31 -9.14
CA TYR A 214 14.52 -1.19 -9.38
C TYR A 214 13.72 -1.45 -8.11
N LEU A 215 14.09 -0.88 -6.97
CA LEU A 215 13.39 -1.07 -5.71
C LEU A 215 12.27 -0.03 -5.56
N VAL A 216 11.20 -0.42 -4.87
CA VAL A 216 10.15 0.50 -4.43
C VAL A 216 10.54 1.06 -3.06
N TYR A 217 10.48 2.37 -2.93
CA TYR A 217 10.81 3.11 -1.73
C TYR A 217 9.58 3.88 -1.22
N GLY A 218 9.65 4.35 0.01
CA GLY A 218 8.71 5.31 0.57
C GLY A 218 9.35 6.69 0.70
N TYR A 219 8.62 7.74 0.37
CA TYR A 219 9.04 9.12 0.62
C TYR A 219 8.00 9.83 1.46
N TRP A 220 8.46 10.67 2.37
CA TRP A 220 7.59 11.47 3.22
C TRP A 220 7.55 12.91 2.68
N TYR A 221 6.35 13.44 2.42
CA TYR A 221 6.17 14.89 2.33
C TYR A 221 5.76 15.42 3.69
N PRO A 222 6.36 16.49 4.21
CA PRO A 222 5.61 17.36 5.11
C PRO A 222 4.46 17.94 4.28
N GLU A 223 3.23 17.55 4.64
CA GLU A 223 1.98 17.89 3.96
C GLU A 223 1.83 19.41 3.71
N GLN A 224 2.40 20.22 4.61
CA GLN A 224 2.49 21.69 4.51
C GLN A 224 3.24 22.22 3.28
N LEU A 225 4.18 21.47 2.70
CA LEU A 225 4.88 21.88 1.48
C LEU A 225 4.05 21.67 0.21
N ILE A 226 3.03 20.79 0.25
CA ILE A 226 2.13 20.58 -0.88
C ILE A 226 1.10 21.70 -0.92
N GLU A 227 0.49 22.03 0.22
CA GLU A 227 -0.51 23.11 0.28
C GLU A 227 0.09 24.45 -0.13
N SER A 228 1.30 24.79 0.35
CA SER A 228 1.99 26.03 -0.02
C SER A 228 2.37 26.08 -1.52
N LYS A 229 2.79 24.96 -2.13
CA LYS A 229 3.06 24.88 -3.58
C LYS A 229 1.80 24.93 -4.44
N ILE A 230 0.67 24.42 -3.95
CA ILE A 230 -0.61 24.52 -4.64
C ILE A 230 -1.16 25.95 -4.53
N GLN A 231 -1.12 26.57 -3.35
CA GLN A 231 -1.56 27.95 -3.15
C GLN A 231 -0.74 28.94 -3.97
N SER A 232 0.59 28.80 -4.02
CA SER A 232 1.46 29.67 -4.83
C SER A 232 1.32 29.49 -6.35
N LYS A 233 0.75 28.37 -6.83
CA LYS A 233 0.39 28.20 -8.25
C LYS A 233 -1.00 28.74 -8.60
N ILE A 234 -1.91 28.81 -7.64
CA ILE A 234 -3.29 29.28 -7.84
C ILE A 234 -3.39 30.81 -7.67
N LEU A 235 -2.49 31.41 -6.89
CA LEU A 235 -2.44 32.86 -6.69
C LEU A 235 -1.21 33.44 -7.41
N PRO A 236 -1.37 34.33 -8.42
CA PRO A 236 -0.25 35.06 -8.98
C PRO A 236 0.32 35.97 -7.90
N SER A 237 1.51 35.63 -7.40
CA SER A 237 2.19 36.38 -6.36
C SER A 237 2.71 37.72 -6.89
N GLY A 238 2.06 38.81 -6.47
CA GLY A 238 2.68 40.12 -6.40
C GLY A 238 3.81 40.11 -5.36
N SER A 239 4.92 40.76 -5.71
CA SER A 239 6.23 40.82 -5.05
C SER A 239 6.27 41.17 -3.55
N THR A 240 7.22 40.60 -2.79
CA THR A 240 8.49 41.27 -2.35
C THR A 240 9.30 40.41 -1.39
N SER A 241 10.61 40.65 -1.39
CA SER A 241 11.74 39.92 -0.79
C SER A 241 12.05 40.24 0.68
N ALA A 242 12.62 39.30 1.43
CA ALA A 242 13.92 39.40 2.14
C ALA A 242 14.17 38.13 3.00
N GLY A 243 15.44 37.73 3.13
CA GLY A 243 15.84 36.37 3.50
C GLY A 243 16.33 36.14 4.94
N SER A 244 16.76 34.90 5.20
CA SER A 244 17.77 34.51 6.20
C SER A 244 18.07 33.02 6.01
N GLY A 245 19.34 32.63 6.11
CA GLY A 245 19.83 31.32 5.72
C GLY A 245 19.62 30.22 6.75
N ASP A 246 19.21 29.05 6.26
CA ASP A 246 19.23 27.76 6.97
C ASP A 246 19.98 26.73 6.11
N ALA A 247 21.27 26.57 6.38
CA ALA A 247 22.12 25.55 5.78
C ALA A 247 22.04 24.25 6.61
N ALA A 248 20.90 23.55 6.55
CA ALA A 248 20.77 22.17 7.05
C ALA A 248 19.68 21.32 6.37
N ALA A 249 19.03 21.80 5.30
CA ALA A 249 17.94 21.08 4.61
C ALA A 249 18.30 20.58 3.19
N SER A 250 19.57 20.67 2.78
CA SER A 250 19.99 20.47 1.38
C SER A 250 19.99 19.02 0.90
N ALA A 251 19.57 18.06 1.73
CA ALA A 251 19.37 16.66 1.34
C ALA A 251 17.90 16.23 1.37
N ILE A 252 16.95 17.16 1.55
CA ILE A 252 15.52 16.84 1.38
C ILE A 252 15.21 16.75 -0.11
N GLN A 253 15.52 15.55 -0.62
CA GLN A 253 14.73 14.77 -1.56
C GLN A 253 13.87 15.64 -2.49
N SER A 254 14.36 15.79 -3.73
CA SER A 254 13.54 16.18 -4.87
C SER A 254 12.16 15.54 -4.73
N THR A 255 11.11 16.36 -4.71
CA THR A 255 9.74 15.92 -4.98
C THR A 255 9.82 14.83 -6.06
N PRO A 256 9.36 13.59 -5.83
CA PRO A 256 9.71 12.46 -6.71
C PRO A 256 9.24 12.62 -8.16
N GLY A 257 8.56 13.74 -8.47
CA GLY A 257 7.94 14.01 -9.75
C GLY A 257 7.04 12.84 -10.06
N ASP A 258 7.08 12.41 -11.30
CA ASP A 258 6.22 11.31 -11.75
C ASP A 258 6.63 9.94 -11.19
N GLY A 259 7.75 9.85 -10.47
CA GLY A 259 8.22 8.60 -9.87
C GLY A 259 7.33 8.08 -8.74
N GLY A 260 6.47 8.93 -8.17
CA GLY A 260 5.48 8.57 -7.14
C GLY A 260 4.07 8.28 -7.67
N PHE A 261 3.85 8.37 -8.98
CA PHE A 261 2.57 8.08 -9.60
C PHE A 261 2.57 6.69 -10.22
N TRP A 262 1.45 5.99 -10.06
CA TRP A 262 1.29 4.61 -10.47
C TRP A 262 0.06 4.46 -11.37
N ILE A 263 0.18 3.73 -12.47
CA ILE A 263 -0.90 3.50 -13.43
C ILE A 263 -1.35 2.05 -13.25
N PRO A 264 -2.55 1.82 -12.69
CA PRO A 264 -3.14 0.48 -12.63
C PRO A 264 -3.62 0.07 -14.03
N GLU A 265 -3.24 -1.12 -14.47
CA GLU A 265 -3.63 -1.69 -15.76
C GLU A 265 -4.28 -3.07 -15.59
N PRO A 266 -5.36 -3.38 -16.33
CA PRO A 266 -5.98 -4.70 -16.32
C PRO A 266 -5.04 -5.85 -16.72
#